data_AF-F4HPA5-F1
#
_entry.id   AF-F4HPA5-F1
#
_cell.length_a   1.000
_cell.length_b   1.000
_cell.length_c   1.000
_cell.angle_alpha   90.00
_cell.angle_beta   90.00
_cell.angle_gamma   90.00
#
_symmetry.space_group_name_H-M   'P 1'
#
loop_
_entity.id
_entity.type
_entity.pdbx_description
1 polymer ?
#
loop_
_entity_poly.entity_id
_entity_poly.type
_entity_poly.pdbx_seq_one_letter_code
_entity_poly.pdbx_strand_id
1 'polypeptide(L)'
;MEEGRQKDLQLLEEIIDKGLKQKLVHATASRFRFIVVSAFVGFAGTRSLKNKKHCILLYREDSSFSSDLRKNLETLEKNGVNSLKTRVNLGSEVYMQAEVPDTRHIFMDVGLGFYVEFTRQEALDYIAQREERTQKQLEEYTGVITQIKGRIKLAHYQIQQILNLPEENPSSRQRAF
;
A
#
# COMPACT_ATOMS: atom_id res chain seq x y z
N MET A 1 38.15 60.79 -15.46
CA MET A 1 37.86 59.79 -14.40
C MET A 1 36.49 59.11 -14.56
N GLU A 2 35.53 59.69 -15.29
CA GLU A 2 34.20 59.07 -15.47
C GLU A 2 34.22 57.84 -16.38
N GLU A 3 35.05 57.84 -17.44
CA GLU A 3 35.15 56.71 -18.38
C GLU A 3 35.55 55.37 -17.74
N GLY A 4 36.46 55.38 -16.76
CA GLY A 4 36.87 54.18 -16.04
C GLY A 4 35.72 53.60 -15.22
N ARG A 5 34.98 54.48 -14.51
CA ARG A 5 33.82 54.10 -13.71
C ARG A 5 32.69 53.52 -14.57
N GLN A 6 32.54 54.02 -15.79
CA GLN A 6 31.51 53.56 -16.73
C GLN A 6 31.85 52.19 -17.33
N LYS A 7 33.14 51.93 -17.62
CA LYS A 7 33.61 50.59 -18.01
C LYS A 7 33.44 49.57 -16.89
N ASP A 8 33.75 49.94 -15.65
CA ASP A 8 33.57 49.05 -14.50
C ASP A 8 32.09 48.69 -14.28
N LEU A 9 31.18 49.67 -14.42
CA LEU A 9 29.73 49.43 -14.34
C LEU A 9 29.23 48.50 -15.45
N GLN A 10 29.69 48.70 -16.69
CA GLN A 10 29.35 47.81 -17.82
C GLN A 10 29.83 46.38 -17.59
N LEU A 11 31.06 46.22 -17.08
CA LEU A 11 31.64 44.91 -16.79
C LEU A 11 30.89 44.21 -15.66
N LEU A 12 30.45 44.96 -14.64
CA LEU A 12 29.64 44.42 -13.54
C LEU A 12 28.25 43.97 -14.00
N GLU A 13 27.58 44.78 -14.84
CA GLU A 13 26.32 44.37 -15.48
C GLU A 13 26.49 43.11 -16.33
N GLU A 14 27.57 43.03 -17.11
CA GLU A 14 27.85 41.88 -17.96
C GLU A 14 28.08 40.59 -17.16
N ILE A 15 28.77 40.68 -16.01
CA ILE A 15 28.95 39.54 -15.09
C ILE A 15 27.62 39.09 -14.50
N ILE A 16 26.78 40.03 -14.06
CA ILE A 16 25.48 39.73 -13.46
C ILE A 16 24.55 39.07 -14.50
N ASP A 17 24.50 39.61 -15.71
CA ASP A 17 23.60 39.14 -16.76
C ASP A 17 24.06 37.80 -17.35
N LYS A 18 25.33 37.67 -17.74
CA LYS A 18 25.83 36.43 -18.35
C LYS A 18 26.04 35.31 -17.34
N GLY A 19 26.59 35.61 -16.16
CA GLY A 19 26.97 34.58 -15.20
C GLY A 19 25.82 34.18 -14.27
N LEU A 20 25.18 35.17 -13.64
CA LEU A 20 24.24 34.95 -12.55
C LEU A 20 22.84 34.60 -13.07
N LYS A 21 22.32 35.33 -14.07
CA LYS A 21 21.00 34.98 -14.64
C LYS A 21 21.03 33.61 -15.33
N GLN A 22 22.07 33.27 -16.09
CA GLN A 22 22.16 31.95 -16.72
C GLN A 22 22.22 30.81 -15.70
N LYS A 23 23.05 30.93 -14.65
CA LYS A 23 23.10 29.93 -13.57
C LYS A 23 21.76 29.80 -12.85
N LEU A 24 21.10 30.93 -12.56
CA LEU A 24 19.80 30.94 -11.90
C LEU A 24 18.70 30.34 -12.78
N VAL A 25 18.63 30.70 -14.06
CA VAL A 25 17.69 30.14 -15.03
C VAL A 25 17.95 28.64 -15.22
N HIS A 26 19.20 28.20 -15.34
CA HIS A 26 19.52 26.78 -15.47
C HIS A 26 19.16 26.00 -14.19
N ALA A 27 19.48 26.53 -13.01
CA ALA A 27 19.09 25.91 -11.74
C ALA A 27 17.57 25.84 -11.57
N THR A 28 16.86 26.90 -11.97
CA THR A 28 15.41 27.00 -11.89
C THR A 28 14.73 26.06 -12.91
N ALA A 29 15.19 26.05 -14.15
CA ALA A 29 14.72 25.12 -15.19
C ALA A 29 15.01 23.66 -14.82
N SER A 30 16.18 23.37 -14.25
CA SER A 30 16.54 22.03 -13.75
C SER A 30 15.63 21.62 -12.58
N ARG A 31 15.36 22.53 -11.64
CA ARG A 31 14.40 22.29 -10.54
C ARG A 31 12.97 22.07 -11.04
N PHE A 32 12.46 22.90 -11.96
CA PHE A 32 11.13 22.71 -12.54
C PHE A 32 11.05 21.40 -13.30
N ARG A 33 12.08 21.05 -14.08
CA ARG A 33 12.15 19.77 -14.79
C ARG A 33 12.14 18.59 -13.83
N PHE A 34 12.85 18.69 -12.70
CA PHE A 34 12.81 17.66 -11.66
C PHE A 34 11.43 17.56 -11.00
N ILE A 35 10.79 18.68 -10.63
CA ILE A 35 9.46 18.67 -10.01
C ILE A 35 8.44 18.02 -10.95
N VAL A 36 8.46 18.36 -12.24
CA VAL A 36 7.54 17.77 -13.22
C VAL A 36 7.80 16.28 -13.42
N VAL A 37 9.06 15.86 -13.56
CA VAL A 37 9.40 14.43 -13.77
C VAL A 37 9.10 13.61 -12.52
N SER A 38 9.47 14.08 -11.33
CA SER A 38 9.18 13.40 -10.06
C SER A 38 7.68 13.30 -9.78
N ALA A 39 6.92 14.37 -10.04
CA ALA A 39 5.46 14.36 -9.94
C ALA A 39 4.84 13.36 -10.92
N PHE A 40 5.33 13.30 -12.16
CA PHE A 40 4.83 12.36 -13.17
C PHE A 40 5.11 10.90 -12.80
N VAL A 41 6.34 10.60 -12.36
CA VAL A 41 6.71 9.25 -11.89
C VAL A 41 5.90 8.85 -10.65
N GLY A 42 5.71 9.77 -9.70
CA GLY A 42 4.86 9.55 -8.53
C GLY A 42 3.40 9.29 -8.90
N PHE A 43 2.85 10.08 -9.81
CA PHE A 43 1.46 9.94 -10.26
C PHE A 43 1.23 8.63 -11.00
N ALA A 44 2.10 8.28 -11.96
CA ALA A 44 2.01 7.02 -12.72
C ALA A 44 2.17 5.79 -11.82
N GLY A 45 3.06 5.85 -10.81
CA GLY A 45 3.27 4.74 -9.88
C GLY A 45 2.10 4.51 -8.90
N THR A 46 1.49 5.58 -8.38
CA THR A 46 0.50 5.44 -7.30
C THR A 46 -0.80 4.75 -7.73
N ARG A 47 -1.25 4.89 -8.99
CA ARG A 47 -2.53 4.33 -9.43
C ARG A 47 -2.55 2.79 -9.40
N SER A 48 -1.48 2.14 -9.87
CA SER A 48 -1.37 0.67 -9.88
C SER A 48 -1.14 0.09 -8.47
N LEU A 49 -0.36 0.80 -7.64
CA LEU A 49 -0.09 0.40 -6.25
C LEU A 49 -1.32 0.50 -5.34
N LYS A 50 -2.24 1.45 -5.57
CA LYS A 50 -3.46 1.60 -4.76
C LYS A 50 -4.37 0.37 -4.84
N ASN A 51 -4.66 -0.10 -6.05
CA ASN A 51 -5.53 -1.27 -6.24
C ASN A 51 -4.93 -2.53 -5.60
N LYS A 52 -3.62 -2.77 -5.81
CA LYS A 52 -2.93 -3.93 -5.20
C LYS A 52 -2.88 -3.87 -3.67
N LYS A 53 -2.75 -2.68 -3.08
CA LYS A 53 -2.84 -2.52 -1.61
C LYS A 53 -4.23 -2.86 -1.08
N HIS A 54 -5.28 -2.47 -1.80
CA HIS A 54 -6.65 -2.81 -1.39
C HIS A 54 -6.88 -4.33 -1.38
N CYS A 55 -6.38 -5.05 -2.40
CA CYS A 55 -6.41 -6.52 -2.39
C CYS A 55 -5.77 -7.13 -1.14
N ILE A 56 -4.63 -6.60 -0.69
CA ILE A 56 -3.95 -7.10 0.54
C ILE A 56 -4.81 -6.91 1.80
N LEU A 57 -5.57 -5.81 1.89
CA LEU A 57 -6.45 -5.57 3.04
C LEU A 57 -7.58 -6.61 3.06
N LEU A 58 -8.20 -6.90 1.91
CA LEU A 58 -9.24 -7.92 1.81
C LEU A 58 -8.72 -9.31 2.22
N TYR A 59 -7.55 -9.73 1.72
CA TYR A 59 -6.96 -11.02 2.12
C TYR A 59 -6.62 -11.09 3.61
N ARG A 60 -6.28 -9.97 4.23
CA ARG A 60 -5.98 -9.91 5.67
C ARG A 60 -7.25 -10.03 6.51
N GLU A 61 -8.34 -9.39 6.08
CA GLU A 61 -9.66 -9.52 6.70
C GLU A 61 -10.16 -10.98 6.58
N ASP A 62 -10.04 -11.58 5.39
CA ASP A 62 -10.37 -12.99 5.17
C ASP A 62 -9.56 -13.93 6.09
N SER A 63 -8.27 -13.66 6.27
CA SER A 63 -7.41 -14.43 7.17
C SER A 63 -7.84 -14.31 8.63
N SER A 64 -8.22 -13.11 9.09
CA SER A 64 -8.74 -12.94 10.45
C SER A 64 -10.05 -13.70 10.67
N PHE A 65 -10.98 -13.59 9.72
CA PHE A 65 -12.25 -14.29 9.75
C PHE A 65 -12.08 -15.82 9.80
N SER A 66 -11.19 -16.35 8.97
CA SER A 66 -10.83 -17.77 8.95
C SER A 66 -10.32 -18.27 10.30
N SER A 67 -9.43 -17.48 10.93
CA SER A 67 -8.85 -17.83 12.23
C SER A 67 -9.88 -17.83 13.36
N ASP A 68 -10.86 -16.93 13.29
CA ASP A 68 -11.93 -16.84 14.29
C ASP A 68 -12.97 -17.94 14.08
N LEU A 69 -13.31 -18.24 12.83
CA LEU A 69 -14.16 -19.39 12.50
C LEU A 69 -13.55 -20.70 13.00
N ARG A 70 -12.25 -20.90 12.79
CA ARG A 70 -11.52 -22.07 13.30
C ARG A 70 -11.65 -22.20 14.82
N LYS A 71 -11.36 -21.13 15.57
CA LYS A 71 -11.48 -21.12 17.04
C LYS A 71 -12.90 -21.41 17.49
N ASN A 72 -13.90 -20.88 16.80
CA ASN A 72 -15.30 -21.12 17.09
C ASN A 72 -15.67 -22.60 16.88
N LEU A 73 -15.25 -23.20 15.78
CA LEU A 73 -15.46 -24.63 15.50
C LEU A 73 -14.79 -25.52 16.56
N GLU A 74 -13.53 -25.25 16.91
CA GLU A 74 -12.81 -25.98 17.96
C GLU A 74 -13.48 -25.82 19.34
N THR A 75 -14.04 -24.64 19.63
CA THR A 75 -14.76 -24.37 20.89
C THR A 75 -16.09 -25.09 20.95
N LEU A 76 -16.83 -25.15 19.83
CA LEU A 76 -18.07 -25.92 19.73
C LEU A 76 -17.81 -27.41 19.92
N GLU A 77 -16.72 -27.93 19.33
CA GLU A 77 -16.31 -29.32 19.47
C GLU A 77 -15.91 -29.65 20.92
N LYS A 78 -15.03 -28.85 21.53
CA LYS A 78 -14.57 -29.06 22.92
C LYS A 78 -15.70 -29.06 23.94
N ASN A 79 -16.71 -28.20 23.73
CA ASN A 79 -17.85 -28.11 24.63
C ASN A 79 -18.97 -29.12 24.30
N GLY A 80 -18.86 -29.88 23.20
CA GLY A 80 -19.88 -30.86 22.80
C GLY A 80 -21.26 -30.26 22.55
N VAL A 81 -21.32 -28.98 22.18
CA VAL A 81 -22.59 -28.24 22.03
C VAL A 81 -23.27 -28.70 20.75
N ASN A 82 -24.44 -29.34 20.85
CA ASN A 82 -25.21 -29.80 19.68
C ASN A 82 -26.23 -28.77 19.18
N SER A 83 -26.65 -27.83 20.02
CA SER A 83 -27.56 -26.73 19.68
C SER A 83 -27.01 -25.42 20.23
N LEU A 84 -27.01 -24.36 19.43
CA LEU A 84 -26.44 -23.08 19.81
C LEU A 84 -27.47 -21.97 19.75
N LYS A 85 -27.68 -21.28 20.87
CA LYS A 85 -28.44 -20.03 20.93
C LYS A 85 -27.46 -18.88 21.12
N THR A 86 -27.36 -18.00 20.12
CA THR A 86 -26.35 -16.92 20.12
C THR A 86 -26.94 -15.61 19.59
N ARG A 87 -26.30 -14.48 19.91
CA ARG A 87 -26.64 -13.18 19.33
C ARG A 87 -25.60 -12.82 18.28
N VAL A 88 -26.05 -12.54 17.07
CA VAL A 88 -25.20 -12.17 15.94
C VAL A 88 -25.26 -10.66 15.77
N ASN A 89 -24.11 -10.00 15.67
CA ASN A 89 -24.01 -8.58 15.38
C ASN A 89 -24.24 -8.34 13.88
N LEU A 90 -25.24 -7.52 13.54
CA LEU A 90 -25.59 -7.15 12.16
C LEU A 90 -24.86 -5.86 11.70
N GLY A 91 -24.14 -5.18 12.61
CA GLY A 91 -23.53 -3.87 12.42
C GLY A 91 -24.14 -2.80 13.33
N SER A 92 -23.41 -1.70 13.57
CA SER A 92 -23.88 -0.55 14.36
C SER A 92 -24.46 -0.90 15.74
N GLU A 93 -23.86 -1.89 16.43
CA GLU A 93 -24.34 -2.39 17.73
C GLU A 93 -25.76 -2.99 17.70
N VAL A 94 -26.25 -3.37 16.52
CA VAL A 94 -27.52 -4.06 16.34
C VAL A 94 -27.29 -5.57 16.40
N TYR A 95 -27.99 -6.24 17.32
CA TYR A 95 -27.86 -7.68 17.55
C TYR A 95 -29.15 -8.43 17.22
N MET A 96 -29.02 -9.57 16.54
CA MET A 96 -30.13 -10.47 16.22
C MET A 96 -29.95 -11.79 16.96
N GLN A 97 -31.03 -12.30 17.55
CA GLN A 97 -31.02 -13.62 18.18
C GLN A 97 -31.08 -14.70 17.09
N ALA A 98 -30.09 -15.59 17.10
CA ALA A 98 -30.00 -16.76 16.24
C ALA A 98 -30.13 -18.04 17.09
N GLU A 99 -30.77 -19.05 16.52
CA GLU A 99 -30.91 -20.38 17.09
C GLU A 99 -30.49 -21.39 16.03
N VAL A 100 -29.50 -22.22 16.40
CA VAL A 100 -28.93 -23.26 15.55
C VAL A 100 -29.33 -24.60 16.15
N PRO A 101 -30.21 -25.37 15.49
CA PRO A 101 -30.70 -26.64 16.02
C PRO A 101 -29.64 -27.75 15.97
N ASP A 102 -28.75 -27.74 14.98
CA ASP A 102 -27.64 -28.68 14.83
C ASP A 102 -26.33 -27.95 14.48
N THR A 103 -25.29 -28.17 15.27
CA THR A 103 -23.93 -27.60 15.10
C THR A 103 -22.94 -28.57 14.45
N ARG A 104 -23.40 -29.74 13.99
CA ARG A 104 -22.55 -30.74 13.33
C ARG A 104 -22.17 -30.33 11.91
N HIS A 105 -23.05 -29.58 11.26
CA HIS A 105 -22.90 -29.12 9.89
C HIS A 105 -22.77 -27.60 9.85
N ILE A 106 -21.90 -27.11 8.98
CA ILE A 106 -21.69 -25.69 8.74
C ILE A 106 -21.70 -25.40 7.24
N PHE A 107 -22.35 -24.31 6.86
CA PHE A 107 -22.29 -23.78 5.51
C PHE A 107 -21.10 -22.84 5.38
N MET A 108 -20.16 -23.16 4.48
CA MET A 108 -19.04 -22.29 4.16
C MET A 108 -19.15 -21.76 2.74
N ASP A 109 -18.85 -20.47 2.59
CA ASP A 109 -18.78 -19.80 1.29
C ASP A 109 -17.55 -20.29 0.52
N VAL A 110 -17.80 -20.84 -0.68
CA VAL A 110 -16.76 -21.27 -1.63
C VAL A 110 -16.55 -20.26 -2.76
N GLY A 111 -17.33 -19.19 -2.79
CA GLY A 111 -17.29 -18.11 -3.78
C GLY A 111 -18.44 -18.15 -4.78
N LEU A 112 -18.58 -17.07 -5.54
CA LEU A 112 -19.64 -16.89 -6.57
C LEU A 112 -21.08 -17.06 -6.02
N GLY A 113 -21.28 -16.85 -4.71
CA GLY A 113 -22.57 -17.00 -4.05
C GLY A 113 -22.96 -18.44 -3.72
N PHE A 114 -22.02 -19.39 -3.83
CA PHE A 114 -22.25 -20.79 -3.47
C PHE A 114 -21.76 -21.09 -2.05
N TYR A 115 -22.57 -21.87 -1.35
CA TYR A 115 -22.25 -22.38 -0.02
C TYR A 115 -22.26 -23.89 -0.05
N VAL A 116 -21.26 -24.50 0.60
CA VAL A 116 -21.16 -25.95 0.73
C VAL A 116 -21.36 -26.32 2.19
N GLU A 117 -22.22 -27.31 2.43
CA GLU A 117 -22.40 -27.91 3.74
C GLU A 117 -21.22 -28.84 4.04
N PHE A 118 -20.51 -28.55 5.12
CA PHE A 118 -19.39 -29.34 5.60
C PHE A 118 -19.67 -29.89 6.99
N THR A 119 -19.12 -31.07 7.27
CA THR A 119 -18.91 -31.53 8.64
C THR A 119 -17.81 -30.70 9.31
N ARG A 120 -17.72 -30.75 10.64
CA ARG A 120 -16.70 -30.00 11.40
C ARG A 120 -15.26 -30.27 10.93
N GLN A 121 -14.92 -31.54 10.65
CA GLN A 121 -13.56 -31.89 10.21
C GLN A 121 -13.28 -31.45 8.78
N GLU A 122 -14.22 -31.68 7.86
CA GLU A 122 -14.06 -31.16 6.50
C GLU A 122 -13.94 -29.63 6.51
N ALA A 123 -14.62 -28.96 7.45
CA ALA A 123 -14.52 -27.52 7.60
C ALA A 123 -13.14 -27.07 8.06
N LEU A 124 -12.57 -27.71 9.08
CA LEU A 124 -11.21 -27.43 9.56
C LEU A 124 -10.16 -27.68 8.47
N ASP A 125 -10.30 -28.77 7.71
CA ASP A 125 -9.39 -29.12 6.61
C ASP A 125 -9.49 -28.11 5.45
N TYR A 126 -10.71 -27.67 5.11
CA TYR A 126 -10.93 -26.65 4.08
C TYR A 126 -10.39 -25.29 4.51
N ILE A 127 -10.61 -24.89 5.77
CA ILE A 127 -10.06 -23.66 6.35
C ILE A 127 -8.53 -23.66 6.23
N ALA A 128 -7.86 -24.75 6.64
CA ALA A 128 -6.41 -24.85 6.56
C ALA A 128 -5.90 -24.70 5.12
N GLN A 129 -6.56 -25.35 4.15
CA GLN A 129 -6.22 -25.21 2.74
C GLN A 129 -6.46 -23.78 2.21
N ARG A 130 -7.55 -23.13 2.65
CA ARG A 130 -7.86 -21.75 2.25
C ARG A 130 -6.84 -20.77 2.81
N GLU A 131 -6.44 -20.92 4.08
CA GLU A 131 -5.40 -20.11 4.71
C GLU A 131 -4.06 -20.24 3.97
N GLU A 132 -3.65 -21.47 3.63
CA GLU A 132 -2.41 -21.69 2.87
C GLU A 132 -2.45 -21.03 1.48
N ARG A 133 -3.58 -21.15 0.77
CA ARG A 133 -3.75 -20.51 -0.56
C ARG A 133 -3.71 -18.98 -0.45
N THR A 134 -4.42 -18.40 0.51
CA THR A 134 -4.44 -16.96 0.76
C THR A 134 -3.04 -16.45 1.12
N GLN A 135 -2.31 -17.19 1.96
CA GLN A 135 -0.95 -16.83 2.35
C GLN A 135 0.00 -16.81 1.15
N LYS A 136 -0.05 -17.83 0.28
CA LYS A 136 0.73 -17.85 -0.97
C LYS A 136 0.42 -16.65 -1.87
N GLN A 137 -0.86 -16.35 -2.07
CA GLN A 137 -1.26 -15.19 -2.86
C GLN A 137 -0.75 -13.87 -2.25
N LEU A 138 -0.84 -13.73 -0.92
CA LEU A 138 -0.35 -12.55 -0.21
C LEU A 138 1.16 -12.36 -0.40
N GLU A 139 1.95 -13.43 -0.35
CA GLU A 139 3.39 -13.42 -0.60
C GLU A 139 3.71 -13.01 -2.04
N GLU A 140 3.00 -13.55 -3.04
CA GLU A 140 3.16 -13.18 -4.45
C GLU A 140 2.85 -11.69 -4.67
N TYR A 141 1.72 -11.19 -4.15
CA TYR A 141 1.35 -9.77 -4.26
C TYR A 141 2.37 -8.87 -3.57
N THR A 142 2.85 -9.28 -2.40
CA THR A 142 3.88 -8.55 -1.65
C THR A 142 5.19 -8.51 -2.43
N GLY A 143 5.58 -9.61 -3.07
CA GLY A 143 6.72 -9.68 -3.97
C GLY A 143 6.61 -8.71 -5.15
N VAL A 144 5.46 -8.70 -5.84
CA VAL A 144 5.21 -7.77 -6.95
C VAL A 144 5.23 -6.31 -6.49
N ILE A 145 4.62 -5.99 -5.35
CA ILE A 145 4.66 -4.62 -4.79
C ILE A 145 6.09 -4.22 -4.46
N THR A 146 6.88 -5.12 -3.88
CA THR A 146 8.29 -4.86 -3.54
C THR A 146 9.12 -4.63 -4.80
N GLN A 147 8.89 -5.42 -5.85
CA GLN A 147 9.55 -5.25 -7.15
C GLN A 147 9.20 -3.89 -7.78
N ILE A 148 7.92 -3.50 -7.80
CA ILE A 148 7.48 -2.20 -8.33
C ILE A 148 8.10 -1.06 -7.52
N LYS A 149 8.05 -1.13 -6.18
CA LYS A 149 8.69 -0.14 -5.29
C LYS A 149 10.19 -0.05 -5.55
N GLY A 150 10.87 -1.18 -5.76
CA GLY A 150 12.28 -1.23 -6.12
C GLY A 150 12.56 -0.50 -7.43
N ARG A 151 11.79 -0.76 -8.49
CA ARG A 151 11.92 -0.08 -9.79
C ARG A 151 11.73 1.44 -9.68
N ILE A 152 10.75 1.89 -8.89
CA ILE A 152 10.53 3.32 -8.65
C ILE A 152 11.73 3.94 -7.94
N LYS A 153 12.26 3.28 -6.91
CA LYS A 153 13.46 3.76 -6.18
C LYS A 153 14.68 3.85 -7.09
N LEU A 154 14.90 2.86 -7.95
CA LEU A 154 16.01 2.86 -8.91
C LEU A 154 15.87 3.99 -9.94
N ALA A 155 14.69 4.16 -10.53
CA ALA A 155 14.44 5.24 -11.47
C ALA A 155 14.63 6.62 -10.81
N HIS A 156 14.14 6.79 -9.58
CA HIS A 156 14.35 8.02 -8.81
C HIS A 156 15.83 8.30 -8.56
N TYR A 157 16.58 7.28 -8.12
CA TYR A 157 18.02 7.40 -7.90
C TYR A 157 18.77 7.77 -9.19
N GLN A 158 18.46 7.12 -10.32
CA GLN A 158 19.08 7.43 -11.62
C GLN A 158 18.83 8.89 -12.04
N ILE A 159 17.61 9.40 -11.84
CA ILE A 159 17.28 10.80 -12.14
C ILE A 159 18.05 11.75 -11.22
N GLN A 160 18.18 11.44 -9.93
CA GLN A 160 18.96 12.24 -8.99
C GLN A 160 20.44 12.33 -9.40
N GLN A 161 21.03 11.21 -9.83
CA GLN A 161 22.41 11.16 -10.32
C GLN A 161 22.59 11.99 -11.60
N ILE A 162 21.70 11.85 -12.59
CA ILE A 162 21.76 12.63 -13.84
C ILE A 162 21.66 14.14 -13.57
N LEU A 163 20.89 14.54 -12.56
CA LEU A 163 20.67 15.95 -12.21
C LEU A 163 21.62 16.49 -11.14
N ASN A 164 22.60 15.69 -10.66
CA ASN A 164 23.50 16.04 -9.56
C ASN A 164 22.76 16.57 -8.31
N LEU A 165 21.61 15.97 -7.99
CA LEU A 165 20.83 16.36 -6.83
C LEU A 165 21.39 15.67 -5.57
N PRO A 166 21.42 16.35 -4.41
CA PRO A 166 21.82 15.72 -3.17
C PRO A 166 20.85 14.58 -2.83
N GLU A 167 21.37 13.52 -2.22
CA GLU A 167 20.54 12.44 -1.69
C GLU A 167 19.58 13.03 -0.64
N GLU A 168 18.28 12.81 -0.81
CA GLU A 168 17.32 13.12 0.25
C GLU A 168 17.64 12.24 1.46
N ASN A 169 18.19 12.83 2.51
CA ASN A 169 18.41 12.15 3.77
C ASN A 169 17.04 11.76 4.35
N PRO A 170 16.75 10.47 4.64
CA PRO A 170 15.42 10.03 5.12
C PRO A 170 14.94 10.74 6.40
N SER A 171 15.86 11.36 7.16
CA SER A 171 15.56 12.17 8.35
C SER A 171 14.91 13.53 8.07
N SER A 172 14.98 14.09 6.85
CA SER A 172 14.38 15.39 6.55
C SER A 172 12.86 15.34 6.34
N ARG A 173 12.29 14.15 6.04
CA ARG A 173 10.82 13.98 5.85
C ARG A 173 10.00 14.01 7.14
N GLN A 174 10.63 13.87 8.31
CA GLN A 174 9.91 14.02 9.59
C GLN A 174 9.59 15.49 9.95
N ARG A 175 10.10 16.48 9.19
CA ARG A 175 9.94 17.91 9.52
C ARG A 175 9.07 18.72 8.55
N ALA A 176 8.23 18.06 7.75
CA ALA A 176 7.27 18.76 6.89
C ALA A 176 5.84 18.34 7.24
N PHE A 177 5.40 18.71 8.44
CA PHE A 177 4.00 18.95 8.81
C PHE A 177 3.96 20.17 9.73
#